data_AF-A0A2M7Q4J4-F1
#
_entry.id   AF-A0A2M7Q4J4-F1
#
_cell.length_a   1.000
_cell.length_b   1.000
_cell.length_c   1.000
_cell.angle_alpha   90.00
_cell.angle_beta   90.00
_cell.angle_gamma   90.00
#
_symmetry.space_group_name_H-M   'P 1'
#
loop_
_entity.id
_entity.type
_entity.pdbx_description
1 polymer ?
#
loop_
_entity_poly.entity_id
_entity_poly.type
_entity_poly.pdbx_seq_one_letter_code
_entity_poly.pdbx_strand_id
1 'polypeptide(L)'
;MNMNSLSAGLTGGFLILTVIFTLNTVSAAAATVEQTTMTHLDAIRSILPGQESKVVNGYNKQMDQAWKYFKAHKKAVLPILRQELTEELDKREPSNLFLLDIGYYLRLQDSAEDKALATRALFKLDLTSDIVAENHQLLFMLAHAVAPDRDPGMLQLLDEAFLKKSVTIYIPQHALKLSETMVCVFLYGVYGEEAETHLRSLLTDPALTNKVIEILIWIGSSDSQQDIKSVMLAQRNDETFSRATAYMMTAGGPAGRATMLEINSSDLDAESQHYYQRIRPDIELVSYSSLKAQLSGFPGAKSLSDAILKKRLAAMYEHYGKDSNTNPEAVLNSTIPASELIQTLSRIRARMFYRLSDEALGDVEITNAIINTLHFKQKNSKPGQPGR
;
A
#
# COMPACT_ATOMS: atom_id res chain seq x y z
N MET A 1 21.99 -30.51 -21.63
CA MET A 1 23.43 -30.35 -21.95
C MET A 1 24.16 -31.44 -21.19
N ASN A 2 24.48 -32.54 -21.88
CA ASN A 2 25.18 -33.70 -21.32
C ASN A 2 26.67 -33.42 -21.27
N MET A 3 27.34 -33.79 -20.18
CA MET A 3 28.77 -34.08 -20.20
C MET A 3 29.06 -35.40 -19.49
N ASN A 4 29.60 -36.30 -20.30
CA ASN A 4 30.17 -37.59 -19.93
C ASN A 4 31.57 -37.43 -19.32
N SER A 5 31.85 -38.35 -18.39
CA SER A 5 33.12 -39.05 -18.08
C SER A 5 34.46 -38.52 -18.60
N LEU A 6 35.46 -38.54 -17.72
CA LEU A 6 36.82 -39.00 -18.04
C LEU A 6 37.48 -39.66 -16.82
N SER A 7 38.06 -40.83 -17.08
CA SER A 7 38.78 -41.72 -16.17
C SER A 7 40.30 -41.64 -16.39
N ALA A 8 41.08 -41.84 -15.33
CA ALA A 8 42.45 -42.41 -15.24
C ALA A 8 43.13 -41.73 -14.01
N GLY A 9 43.75 -42.39 -13.04
CA GLY A 9 44.51 -43.63 -13.07
C GLY A 9 45.92 -43.29 -12.55
N LEU A 10 46.18 -43.48 -11.26
CA LEU A 10 47.55 -43.42 -10.72
C LEU A 10 47.66 -44.32 -9.49
N THR A 11 48.41 -45.40 -9.69
CA THR A 11 48.89 -46.37 -8.73
C THR A 11 50.05 -45.78 -7.93
N GLY A 12 49.97 -45.84 -6.61
CA GLY A 12 51.05 -45.47 -5.70
C GLY A 12 50.83 -46.13 -4.35
N GLY A 13 51.55 -47.23 -4.10
CA GLY A 13 51.49 -47.95 -2.84
C GLY A 13 52.07 -47.13 -1.70
N PHE A 14 51.41 -47.15 -0.55
CA PHE A 14 51.97 -46.68 0.71
C PHE A 14 51.61 -47.62 1.86
N LEU A 15 52.64 -47.85 2.67
CA LEU A 15 52.72 -48.63 3.89
C LEU A 15 51.46 -48.57 4.78
N ILE A 16 51.08 -49.76 5.24
CA ILE A 16 50.17 -49.98 6.37
C ILE A 16 50.88 -49.54 7.65
N LEU A 17 50.44 -48.43 8.24
CA LEU A 17 50.69 -48.10 9.65
C LEU A 17 49.34 -48.07 10.36
N THR A 18 48.99 -49.18 11.02
CA THR A 18 47.75 -49.32 11.78
C THR A 18 47.87 -48.52 13.08
N VAL A 19 47.53 -47.23 13.02
CA VAL A 19 47.23 -46.43 14.21
C VAL A 19 45.78 -46.70 14.57
N ILE A 20 45.56 -47.37 15.71
CA ILE A 20 44.24 -47.50 16.32
C ILE A 20 43.85 -46.11 16.86
N PHE A 21 43.25 -45.30 16.00
CA PHE A 21 42.49 -44.12 16.43
C PHE A 21 41.17 -44.65 17.01
N THR A 22 41.04 -44.62 18.33
CA THR A 22 39.75 -44.68 18.98
C THR A 22 38.98 -43.43 18.57
N LEU A 23 38.26 -43.52 17.45
CA LEU A 23 37.21 -42.59 17.07
C LEU A 23 36.14 -42.68 18.16
N ASN A 24 36.28 -41.84 19.18
CA ASN A 24 35.13 -41.40 19.96
C ASN A 24 34.20 -40.70 18.97
N THR A 25 33.28 -41.47 18.38
CA THR A 25 32.08 -40.94 17.77
C THR A 25 31.29 -40.28 18.89
N VAL A 26 31.63 -39.04 19.21
CA VAL A 26 30.73 -38.13 19.89
C VAL A 26 29.54 -38.03 18.95
N SER A 27 28.49 -38.81 19.22
CA SER A 27 27.20 -38.61 18.59
C SER A 27 26.80 -37.18 18.91
N ALA A 28 27.08 -36.27 17.97
CA ALA A 28 26.51 -34.94 17.99
C ALA A 28 25.00 -35.13 17.96
N ALA A 29 24.36 -35.03 19.12
CA ALA A 29 22.92 -35.08 19.21
C ALA A 29 22.38 -33.99 18.27
N ALA A 30 21.57 -34.40 17.29
CA ALA A 30 20.97 -33.46 16.36
C ALA A 30 20.19 -32.42 17.18
N ALA A 31 20.42 -31.13 16.91
CA ALA A 31 19.73 -30.06 17.61
C ALA A 31 18.21 -30.27 17.51
N THR A 32 17.50 -30.06 18.62
CA THR A 32 16.04 -30.15 18.62
C THR A 32 15.44 -29.04 17.76
N VAL A 33 14.18 -29.19 17.35
CA VAL A 33 13.47 -28.14 16.60
C VAL A 33 13.43 -26.84 17.41
N GLU A 34 13.20 -26.96 18.72
CA GLU A 34 13.21 -25.84 19.65
C GLU A 34 14.59 -25.14 19.68
N GLN A 35 15.68 -25.90 19.89
CA GLN A 35 17.03 -25.33 19.93
C GLN A 35 17.42 -24.63 18.63
N THR A 36 17.05 -25.23 17.49
CA THR A 36 17.31 -24.63 16.16
C THR A 36 16.48 -23.36 15.97
N THR A 37 15.21 -23.36 16.41
CA THR A 37 14.34 -22.18 16.38
C THR A 37 14.92 -21.04 17.20
N MET A 38 15.31 -21.32 18.44
CA MET A 38 15.95 -20.34 19.33
C MET A 38 17.23 -19.77 18.73
N THR A 39 18.06 -20.63 18.10
CA THR A 39 19.28 -20.18 17.40
C THR A 39 18.96 -19.17 16.30
N HIS A 40 17.90 -19.40 15.51
CA HIS A 40 17.46 -18.44 14.49
C HIS A 40 16.92 -17.14 15.10
N LEU A 41 16.13 -17.23 16.17
CA LEU A 41 15.58 -16.06 16.86
C LEU A 41 16.67 -15.19 17.48
N ASP A 42 17.66 -15.80 18.13
CA ASP A 42 18.79 -15.08 18.74
C ASP A 42 19.68 -14.43 17.68
N ALA A 43 19.84 -15.08 16.52
CA ALA A 43 20.52 -14.46 15.38
C ALA A 43 19.80 -13.19 14.91
N ILE A 44 18.46 -13.20 14.82
CA ILE A 44 17.67 -12.02 14.46
C ILE A 44 17.87 -10.89 15.49
N ARG A 45 17.80 -11.22 16.79
CA ARG A 45 17.99 -10.24 17.89
C ARG A 45 19.38 -9.59 17.88
N SER A 46 20.39 -10.32 17.39
CA SER A 46 21.78 -9.87 17.40
C SER A 46 22.12 -8.88 16.28
N ILE A 47 21.20 -8.64 15.34
CA ILE A 47 21.39 -7.68 14.25
C ILE A 47 21.27 -6.25 14.80
N LEU A 48 22.30 -5.45 14.57
CA LEU A 48 22.38 -4.04 14.97
C LEU A 48 22.38 -3.14 13.73
N PRO A 49 21.90 -1.88 13.84
CA PRO A 49 21.92 -0.93 12.73
C PRO A 49 23.35 -0.53 12.31
N GLY A 50 23.49 0.04 11.11
CA GLY A 50 24.71 0.70 10.65
C GLY A 50 25.87 -0.22 10.28
N GLN A 51 25.62 -1.51 10.04
CA GLN A 51 26.68 -2.46 9.69
C GLN A 51 27.03 -2.45 8.19
N GLU A 52 28.28 -2.75 7.86
CA GLU A 52 28.78 -2.71 6.48
C GLU A 52 27.98 -3.61 5.52
N SER A 53 27.93 -3.26 4.23
CA SER A 53 27.13 -3.94 3.19
C SER A 53 27.36 -5.46 3.08
N LYS A 54 28.58 -5.94 3.33
CA LYS A 54 28.88 -7.38 3.38
C LYS A 54 28.17 -8.08 4.54
N VAL A 55 28.01 -7.39 5.66
CA VAL A 55 27.33 -7.89 6.84
C VAL A 55 25.83 -7.90 6.64
N VAL A 56 25.27 -6.87 5.99
CA VAL A 56 23.86 -6.83 5.55
C VAL A 56 23.50 -8.02 4.65
N ASN A 57 24.36 -8.37 3.69
CA ASN A 57 24.14 -9.57 2.85
C ASN A 57 24.18 -10.87 3.65
N GLY A 58 24.98 -10.93 4.71
CA GLY A 58 24.98 -12.06 5.65
C GLY A 58 23.66 -12.17 6.39
N TYR A 59 23.13 -11.05 6.89
CA TYR A 59 21.86 -10.98 7.60
C TYR A 59 20.67 -11.37 6.75
N ASN A 60 20.56 -10.84 5.53
CA ASN A 60 19.49 -11.22 4.62
C ASN A 60 19.47 -12.74 4.38
N LYS A 61 20.64 -13.37 4.23
CA LYS A 61 20.73 -14.83 4.11
C LYS A 61 20.31 -15.56 5.38
N GLN A 62 20.65 -15.04 6.56
CA GLN A 62 20.26 -15.64 7.84
C GLN A 62 18.75 -15.55 8.06
N MET A 63 18.13 -14.40 7.76
CA MET A 63 16.68 -14.22 7.81
C MET A 63 15.96 -15.15 6.83
N ASP A 64 16.46 -15.24 5.58
CA ASP A 64 15.93 -16.17 4.58
C ASP A 64 16.00 -17.63 5.04
N GLN A 65 17.11 -18.02 5.70
CA GLN A 65 17.28 -19.36 6.25
C GLN A 65 16.30 -19.62 7.41
N ALA A 66 16.15 -18.66 8.32
CA ALA A 66 15.19 -18.74 9.42
C ALA A 66 13.76 -18.91 8.89
N TRP A 67 13.34 -18.08 7.93
CA TRP A 67 12.02 -18.15 7.31
C TRP A 67 11.76 -19.48 6.59
N LYS A 68 12.74 -19.99 5.84
CA LYS A 68 12.65 -21.32 5.22
C LYS A 68 12.49 -22.41 6.27
N TYR A 69 13.25 -22.33 7.37
CA TYR A 69 13.18 -23.28 8.47
C TYR A 69 11.82 -23.24 9.17
N PHE A 70 11.33 -22.04 9.52
CA PHE A 70 10.02 -21.84 10.15
C PHE A 70 8.89 -22.36 9.28
N LYS A 71 8.96 -22.15 7.95
CA LYS A 71 7.97 -22.67 7.01
C LYS A 71 7.99 -24.20 6.95
N ALA A 72 9.17 -24.81 6.94
CA ALA A 72 9.32 -26.27 6.90
C ALA A 72 8.84 -26.96 8.20
N HIS A 73 8.95 -26.29 9.34
CA HIS A 73 8.63 -26.83 10.67
C HIS A 73 7.45 -26.11 11.35
N LYS A 74 6.57 -25.48 10.55
CA LYS A 74 5.51 -24.55 11.00
C LYS A 74 4.75 -25.00 12.25
N LYS A 75 4.28 -26.25 12.28
CA LYS A 75 3.47 -26.77 13.39
C LYS A 75 4.21 -26.77 14.74
N ALA A 76 5.51 -27.07 14.73
CA ALA A 76 6.33 -27.11 15.94
C ALA A 76 6.89 -25.73 16.31
N VAL A 77 7.14 -24.88 15.30
CA VAL A 77 7.77 -23.56 15.48
C VAL A 77 6.77 -22.50 15.94
N LEU A 78 5.53 -22.50 15.44
CA LEU A 78 4.57 -21.44 15.75
C LEU A 78 4.32 -21.20 17.26
N PRO A 79 4.11 -22.23 18.09
CA PRO A 79 3.96 -22.02 19.53
C PRO A 79 5.16 -21.29 20.16
N ILE A 80 6.38 -21.62 19.70
CA ILE A 80 7.63 -21.00 20.16
C ILE A 80 7.66 -19.54 19.73
N LEU A 81 7.39 -19.23 18.45
CA LEU A 81 7.39 -17.85 17.95
C LEU A 81 6.38 -16.96 18.68
N ARG A 82 5.20 -17.50 19.01
CA ARG A 82 4.16 -16.78 19.77
C ARG A 82 4.63 -16.47 21.18
N GLN A 83 5.19 -17.46 21.86
CA GLN A 83 5.74 -17.29 23.21
C GLN A 83 6.84 -16.22 23.19
N GLU A 84 7.84 -16.37 22.32
CA GLU A 84 8.99 -15.48 22.22
C GLU A 84 8.60 -14.06 21.84
N LEU A 85 7.63 -13.88 20.93
CA LEU A 85 7.11 -12.55 20.61
C LEU A 85 6.31 -11.94 21.77
N THR A 86 5.55 -12.75 22.50
CA THR A 86 4.84 -12.27 23.70
C THR A 86 5.84 -11.79 24.75
N GLU A 87 6.89 -12.57 25.02
CA GLU A 87 7.95 -12.19 25.94
C GLU A 87 8.72 -10.95 25.47
N GLU A 88 8.99 -10.82 24.17
CA GLU A 88 9.64 -9.64 23.60
C GLU A 88 8.77 -8.38 23.75
N LEU A 89 7.44 -8.48 23.52
CA LEU A 89 6.49 -7.38 23.68
C LEU A 89 6.45 -6.80 25.09
N ASP A 90 6.67 -7.65 26.09
CA ASP A 90 6.65 -7.29 27.51
C ASP A 90 7.98 -6.67 27.98
N LYS A 91 9.04 -6.71 27.15
CA LYS A 91 10.29 -6.02 27.46
C LYS A 91 10.11 -4.50 27.45
N ARG A 92 10.89 -3.85 28.32
CA ARG A 92 11.02 -2.39 28.34
C ARG A 92 11.66 -1.87 27.05
N GLU A 93 12.72 -2.54 26.61
CA GLU A 93 13.50 -2.22 25.41
C GLU A 93 13.52 -3.46 24.51
N PRO A 94 12.46 -3.67 23.70
CA PRO A 94 12.38 -4.81 22.81
C PRO A 94 13.32 -4.66 21.61
N SER A 95 13.73 -5.78 21.00
CA SER A 95 14.41 -5.76 19.71
C SER A 95 13.43 -5.37 18.58
N ASN A 96 13.58 -4.16 18.03
CA ASN A 96 12.72 -3.67 16.96
C ASN A 96 12.74 -4.55 15.70
N LEU A 97 13.89 -5.12 15.34
CA LEU A 97 13.96 -6.04 14.19
C LEU A 97 13.22 -7.34 14.48
N PHE A 98 13.33 -7.86 15.70
CA PHE A 98 12.59 -9.05 16.09
C PHE A 98 11.07 -8.81 16.01
N LEU A 99 10.60 -7.68 16.55
CA LEU A 99 9.19 -7.28 16.47
C LEU A 99 8.72 -7.16 15.02
N LEU A 100 9.53 -6.54 14.14
CA LEU A 100 9.22 -6.41 12.71
C LEU A 100 9.16 -7.77 12.00
N ASP A 101 10.22 -8.58 12.11
CA ASP A 101 10.36 -9.81 11.34
C ASP A 101 9.40 -10.89 11.80
N ILE A 102 9.37 -11.18 13.11
CA ILE A 102 8.49 -12.20 13.67
C ILE A 102 7.04 -11.72 13.66
N GLY A 103 6.79 -10.43 13.93
CA GLY A 103 5.46 -9.84 13.79
C GLY A 103 4.92 -10.00 12.37
N TYR A 104 5.73 -9.70 11.34
CA TYR A 104 5.32 -9.90 9.95
C TYR A 104 5.15 -11.39 9.60
N TYR A 105 6.06 -12.27 10.03
CA TYR A 105 5.91 -13.71 9.80
C TYR A 105 4.61 -14.25 10.41
N LEU A 106 4.26 -13.85 11.64
CA LEU A 106 3.00 -14.24 12.28
C LEU A 106 1.79 -13.62 11.58
N ARG A 107 1.89 -12.37 11.08
CA ARG A 107 0.81 -11.74 10.33
C ARG A 107 0.39 -12.53 9.09
N LEU A 108 1.33 -13.22 8.45
CA LEU A 108 1.08 -14.06 7.27
C LEU A 108 0.38 -15.38 7.60
N GLN A 109 0.07 -15.66 8.87
CA GLN A 109 -0.64 -16.86 9.29
C GLN A 109 -2.16 -16.61 9.40
N ASP A 110 -2.95 -17.67 9.27
CA ASP A 110 -4.42 -17.59 9.29
C ASP A 110 -5.03 -17.46 10.69
N SER A 111 -4.22 -17.52 11.75
CA SER A 111 -4.71 -17.47 13.14
C SER A 111 -5.05 -16.05 13.59
N ALA A 112 -6.21 -15.89 14.24
CA ALA A 112 -6.58 -14.61 14.87
C ALA A 112 -5.58 -14.20 15.98
N GLU A 113 -5.03 -15.16 16.72
CA GLU A 113 -4.01 -14.92 17.74
C GLU A 113 -2.72 -14.34 17.12
N ASP A 114 -2.25 -14.94 16.02
CA ASP A 114 -1.04 -14.50 15.32
C ASP A 114 -1.20 -13.08 14.77
N LYS A 115 -2.39 -12.78 14.23
CA LYS A 115 -2.76 -11.45 13.75
C LYS A 115 -2.76 -10.42 14.88
N ALA A 116 -3.34 -10.75 16.03
CA ALA A 116 -3.36 -9.85 17.18
C ALA A 116 -1.95 -9.57 17.72
N LEU A 117 -1.08 -10.59 17.78
CA LEU A 117 0.32 -10.43 18.18
C LEU A 117 1.10 -9.55 17.20
N ALA A 118 0.91 -9.74 15.89
CA ALA A 118 1.54 -8.92 14.86
C ALA A 118 1.14 -7.44 14.97
N THR A 119 -0.15 -7.16 15.20
CA THR A 119 -0.65 -5.80 15.41
C THR A 119 -0.02 -5.18 16.66
N ARG A 120 0.05 -5.91 17.78
CA ARG A 120 0.76 -5.44 18.99
C ARG A 120 2.25 -5.17 18.73
N ALA A 121 2.91 -6.01 17.94
CA ALA A 121 4.31 -5.83 17.56
C ALA A 121 4.51 -4.53 16.78
N LEU A 122 3.68 -4.29 15.76
CA LEU A 122 3.70 -3.06 14.98
C LEU A 122 3.58 -1.80 15.86
N PHE A 123 2.64 -1.79 16.81
CA PHE A 123 2.43 -0.65 17.72
C PHE A 123 3.50 -0.49 18.81
N LYS A 124 4.28 -1.54 19.09
CA LYS A 124 5.36 -1.50 20.09
C LYS A 124 6.69 -1.00 19.50
N LEU A 125 6.83 -0.93 18.18
CA LEU A 125 8.05 -0.49 17.50
C LEU A 125 8.44 0.94 17.91
N ASP A 126 9.73 1.14 18.14
CA ASP A 126 10.32 2.47 18.14
C ASP A 126 10.57 2.91 16.69
N LEU A 127 9.64 3.72 16.17
CA LEU A 127 9.69 4.26 14.80
C LEU A 127 10.88 5.22 14.57
N THR A 128 11.58 5.65 15.61
CA THR A 128 12.76 6.52 15.50
C THR A 128 14.07 5.73 15.45
N SER A 129 14.03 4.42 15.69
CA SER A 129 15.20 3.55 15.69
C SER A 129 15.80 3.39 14.29
N ASP A 130 17.13 3.48 14.19
CA ASP A 130 17.88 3.29 12.94
C ASP A 130 17.56 1.94 12.27
N ILE A 131 17.39 0.87 13.07
CA ILE A 131 17.09 -0.46 12.52
C ILE A 131 15.71 -0.51 11.86
N VAL A 132 14.74 0.27 12.35
CA VAL A 132 13.41 0.38 11.71
C VAL A 132 13.50 1.19 10.43
N ALA A 133 14.30 2.27 10.41
CA ALA A 133 14.55 3.07 9.21
C ALA A 133 15.26 2.25 8.11
N GLU A 134 16.25 1.45 8.47
CA GLU A 134 16.95 0.54 7.54
C GLU A 134 16.03 -0.59 7.01
N ASN A 135 15.00 -0.96 7.78
CA ASN A 135 14.04 -2.02 7.44
C ASN A 135 12.63 -1.46 7.08
N HIS A 136 12.56 -0.23 6.55
CA HIS A 136 11.29 0.43 6.20
C HIS A 136 10.44 -0.37 5.20
N GLN A 137 11.05 -1.21 4.36
CA GLN A 137 10.32 -2.11 3.48
C GLN A 137 9.51 -3.15 4.26
N LEU A 138 10.10 -3.76 5.28
CA LEU A 138 9.39 -4.71 6.14
C LEU A 138 8.32 -4.02 6.99
N LEU A 139 8.61 -2.81 7.49
CA LEU A 139 7.62 -1.98 8.17
C LEU A 139 6.41 -1.68 7.27
N PHE A 140 6.64 -1.29 6.02
CA PHE A 140 5.58 -1.06 5.03
C PHE A 140 4.73 -2.32 4.81
N MET A 141 5.37 -3.47 4.60
CA MET A 141 4.67 -4.73 4.37
C MET A 141 3.84 -5.16 5.59
N LEU A 142 4.36 -4.97 6.81
CA LEU A 142 3.62 -5.25 8.04
C LEU A 142 2.44 -4.29 8.23
N ALA A 143 2.65 -2.98 8.09
CA ALA A 143 1.60 -1.97 8.21
C ALA A 143 0.48 -2.20 7.19
N HIS A 144 0.83 -2.46 5.93
CA HIS A 144 -0.12 -2.79 4.87
C HIS A 144 -0.87 -4.09 5.16
N ALA A 145 -0.17 -5.12 5.65
CA ALA A 145 -0.79 -6.38 6.00
C ALA A 145 -1.74 -6.25 7.20
N VAL A 146 -1.49 -5.35 8.16
CA VAL A 146 -2.35 -5.09 9.35
C VAL A 146 -3.55 -4.21 9.00
N ALA A 147 -3.48 -3.38 7.95
CA ALA A 147 -4.54 -2.46 7.56
C ALA A 147 -5.96 -3.04 7.45
N PRO A 148 -6.20 -4.30 6.99
CA PRO A 148 -7.53 -4.91 6.98
C PRO A 148 -8.22 -4.99 8.36
N ASP A 149 -7.45 -4.97 9.44
CA ASP A 149 -7.97 -5.09 10.80
C ASP A 149 -8.62 -3.77 11.27
N ARG A 150 -8.40 -2.67 10.53
CA ARG A 150 -8.95 -1.33 10.81
C ARG A 150 -8.75 -0.85 12.25
N ASP A 151 -7.58 -1.11 12.81
CA ASP A 151 -7.27 -0.64 14.16
C ASP A 151 -7.29 0.91 14.22
N PRO A 152 -7.99 1.53 15.20
CA PRO A 152 -8.14 2.99 15.30
C PRO A 152 -6.83 3.77 15.42
N GLY A 153 -5.78 3.16 15.98
CA GLY A 153 -4.47 3.81 16.15
C GLY A 153 -3.64 3.85 14.86
N MET A 154 -4.05 3.13 13.82
CA MET A 154 -3.24 2.96 12.62
C MET A 154 -2.99 4.25 11.87
N LEU A 155 -3.99 5.11 11.66
CA LEU A 155 -3.81 6.33 10.89
C LEU A 155 -2.74 7.25 11.51
N GLN A 156 -2.72 7.35 12.84
CA GLN A 156 -1.66 8.08 13.56
C GLN A 156 -0.29 7.41 13.42
N LEU A 157 -0.24 6.07 13.47
CA LEU A 157 1.01 5.34 13.22
C LEU A 157 1.53 5.59 11.80
N LEU A 158 0.63 5.62 10.80
CA LEU A 158 1.00 5.91 9.41
C LEU A 158 1.57 7.33 9.26
N ASP A 159 1.05 8.30 10.03
CA ASP A 159 1.56 9.66 10.01
C ASP A 159 3.04 9.70 10.40
N GLU A 160 3.38 9.08 11.53
CA GLU A 160 4.74 9.05 12.10
C GLU A 160 5.70 8.16 11.30
N ALA A 161 5.21 7.03 10.78
CA ALA A 161 6.03 6.06 10.06
C ALA A 161 6.29 6.44 8.60
N PHE A 162 5.34 7.09 7.92
CA PHE A 162 5.39 7.26 6.46
C PHE A 162 5.01 8.66 5.96
N LEU A 163 3.99 9.31 6.52
CA LEU A 163 3.55 10.61 5.99
C LEU A 163 4.61 11.69 6.23
N LYS A 164 5.12 11.77 7.47
CA LYS A 164 6.13 12.75 7.90
C LYS A 164 7.56 12.41 7.45
N LYS A 165 7.75 11.25 6.80
CA LYS A 165 9.05 10.73 6.40
C LYS A 165 9.15 10.56 4.89
N SER A 166 10.37 10.57 4.39
CA SER A 166 10.69 10.30 2.99
C SER A 166 11.07 8.83 2.82
N VAL A 167 10.09 7.99 2.52
CA VAL A 167 10.24 6.53 2.37
C VAL A 167 9.86 6.11 0.96
N THR A 168 10.75 5.43 0.25
CA THR A 168 10.45 4.79 -1.03
C THR A 168 10.50 3.28 -0.89
N ILE A 169 9.64 2.55 -1.60
CA ILE A 169 9.55 1.10 -1.48
C ILE A 169 9.76 0.46 -2.85
N TYR A 170 10.51 -0.62 -2.91
CA TYR A 170 10.60 -1.45 -4.11
C TYR A 170 9.84 -2.76 -3.88
N ILE A 171 8.88 -3.08 -4.75
CA ILE A 171 8.09 -4.31 -4.75
C ILE A 171 8.62 -5.24 -5.85
N PRO A 172 9.50 -6.21 -5.51
CA PRO A 172 10.22 -6.99 -6.52
C PRO A 172 9.31 -7.81 -7.43
N GLN A 173 8.19 -8.32 -6.91
CA GLN A 173 7.25 -9.18 -7.63
C GLN A 173 6.61 -8.47 -8.84
N HIS A 174 6.60 -7.14 -8.81
CA HIS A 174 6.01 -6.29 -9.86
C HIS A 174 7.05 -5.40 -10.53
N ALA A 175 8.34 -5.50 -10.15
CA ALA A 175 9.38 -4.54 -10.53
C ALA A 175 8.96 -3.07 -10.29
N LEU A 176 8.14 -2.84 -9.27
CA LEU A 176 7.48 -1.57 -9.01
C LEU A 176 8.24 -0.79 -7.94
N LYS A 177 8.64 0.44 -8.25
CA LYS A 177 9.18 1.38 -7.26
C LYS A 177 8.11 2.41 -6.87
N LEU A 178 7.67 2.36 -5.63
CA LEU A 178 6.73 3.30 -5.04
C LEU A 178 7.48 4.56 -4.58
N SER A 179 7.01 5.72 -5.04
CA SER A 179 7.40 7.02 -4.47
C SER A 179 6.84 7.20 -3.06
N GLU A 180 7.32 8.23 -2.36
CA GLU A 180 6.86 8.57 -1.00
C GLU A 180 5.34 8.76 -0.91
N THR A 181 4.77 9.40 -1.92
CA THR A 181 3.32 9.59 -2.04
C THR A 181 2.62 8.26 -2.30
N MET A 182 3.14 7.41 -3.19
CA MET A 182 2.51 6.12 -3.52
C MET A 182 2.51 5.14 -2.34
N VAL A 183 3.57 5.16 -1.53
CA VAL A 183 3.61 4.43 -0.25
C VAL A 183 2.42 4.82 0.63
N CYS A 184 2.19 6.12 0.80
CA CYS A 184 1.07 6.62 1.59
C CYS A 184 -0.27 6.28 0.93
N VAL A 185 -0.41 6.41 -0.38
CA VAL A 185 -1.65 6.07 -1.11
C VAL A 185 -2.07 4.62 -0.87
N PHE A 186 -1.14 3.66 -0.91
CA PHE A 186 -1.45 2.25 -0.60
C PHE A 186 -1.84 2.02 0.86
N LEU A 187 -1.24 2.75 1.81
CA LEU A 187 -1.50 2.58 3.23
C LEU A 187 -2.82 3.25 3.67
N TYR A 188 -3.02 4.53 3.32
CA TYR A 188 -4.23 5.27 3.66
C TYR A 188 -5.44 4.83 2.82
N GLY A 189 -5.24 4.46 1.56
CA GLY A 189 -6.33 4.12 0.64
C GLY A 189 -7.19 2.95 1.11
N VAL A 190 -6.62 2.01 1.87
CA VAL A 190 -7.32 0.89 2.49
C VAL A 190 -8.46 1.34 3.43
N TYR A 191 -8.29 2.48 4.10
CA TYR A 191 -9.24 2.99 5.09
C TYR A 191 -10.38 3.81 4.46
N GLY A 192 -10.22 4.26 3.21
CA GLY A 192 -11.25 4.99 2.47
C GLY A 192 -11.62 6.32 3.13
N GLU A 193 -12.91 6.51 3.40
CA GLU A 193 -13.49 7.76 3.96
C GLU A 193 -12.88 8.16 5.31
N GLU A 194 -12.52 7.19 6.17
CA GLU A 194 -11.85 7.46 7.44
C GLU A 194 -10.46 8.10 7.23
N ALA A 195 -9.69 7.60 6.26
CA ALA A 195 -8.41 8.20 5.91
C ALA A 195 -8.58 9.58 5.24
N GLU A 196 -9.58 9.75 4.38
CA GLU A 196 -9.88 11.07 3.81
C GLU A 196 -10.17 12.09 4.91
N THR A 197 -11.04 11.75 5.87
CA THR A 197 -11.38 12.61 7.01
C THR A 197 -10.15 12.96 7.84
N HIS A 198 -9.30 11.97 8.15
CA HIS A 198 -8.05 12.16 8.88
C HIS A 198 -7.10 13.10 8.12
N LEU A 199 -6.84 12.83 6.84
CA LEU A 199 -5.93 13.61 6.00
C LEU A 199 -6.39 15.06 5.83
N ARG A 200 -7.69 15.32 5.72
CA ARG A 200 -8.23 16.70 5.66
C ARG A 200 -7.83 17.53 6.86
N SER A 201 -7.75 16.94 8.06
CA SER A 201 -7.31 17.67 9.26
C SER A 201 -5.84 18.11 9.18
N LEU A 202 -5.02 17.37 8.44
CA LEU A 202 -3.59 17.61 8.26
C LEU A 202 -3.28 18.62 7.15
N LEU A 203 -4.27 19.04 6.36
CA LEU A 203 -4.11 20.09 5.33
C LEU A 203 -3.72 21.46 5.93
N THR A 204 -3.88 21.64 7.24
CA THR A 204 -3.46 22.86 7.94
C THR A 204 -1.97 22.90 8.26
N ASP A 205 -1.27 21.77 8.17
CA ASP A 205 0.19 21.69 8.35
C ASP A 205 0.91 22.00 7.03
N PRO A 206 1.64 23.12 6.91
CA PRO A 206 2.34 23.49 5.69
C PRO A 206 3.38 22.45 5.25
N ALA A 207 3.97 21.70 6.18
CA ALA A 207 4.99 20.69 5.86
C ALA A 207 4.39 19.45 5.19
N LEU A 208 3.10 19.17 5.44
CA LEU A 208 2.41 17.99 4.93
C LEU A 208 1.44 18.31 3.79
N THR A 209 1.03 19.58 3.67
CA THR A 209 -0.03 20.03 2.77
C THR A 209 0.06 19.42 1.37
N ASN A 210 1.18 19.61 0.66
CA ASN A 210 1.30 19.17 -0.73
C ASN A 210 1.20 17.64 -0.86
N LYS A 211 1.85 16.89 0.04
CA LYS A 211 1.79 15.41 0.06
C LYS A 211 0.39 14.92 0.40
N VAL A 212 -0.32 15.58 1.32
CA VAL A 212 -1.71 15.29 1.66
C VAL A 212 -2.64 15.53 0.46
N ILE A 213 -2.50 16.66 -0.25
CA ILE A 213 -3.27 16.93 -1.48
C ILE A 213 -3.02 15.82 -2.50
N GLU A 214 -1.76 15.44 -2.72
CA GLU A 214 -1.41 14.36 -3.64
C GLU A 214 -2.06 13.03 -3.26
N ILE A 215 -2.08 12.65 -1.98
CA ILE A 215 -2.76 11.42 -1.53
C ILE A 215 -4.27 11.52 -1.78
N LEU A 216 -4.88 12.68 -1.51
CA LEU A 216 -6.31 12.92 -1.72
C LEU A 216 -6.71 12.90 -3.20
N ILE A 217 -5.81 13.13 -4.15
CA ILE A 217 -6.08 12.89 -5.59
C ILE A 217 -6.47 11.43 -5.84
N TRP A 218 -5.87 10.49 -5.10
CA TRP A 218 -6.08 9.05 -5.28
C TRP A 218 -7.26 8.53 -4.47
N ILE A 219 -7.38 8.96 -3.21
CA ILE A 219 -8.29 8.35 -2.25
C ILE A 219 -9.45 9.26 -1.85
N GLY A 220 -9.37 10.54 -2.17
CA GLY A 220 -10.37 11.54 -1.78
C GLY A 220 -11.67 11.41 -2.57
N SER A 221 -12.63 12.23 -2.17
CA SER A 221 -13.93 12.42 -2.79
C SER A 221 -14.24 13.91 -2.86
N SER A 222 -15.46 14.30 -3.28
CA SER A 222 -15.87 15.70 -3.28
C SER A 222 -15.92 16.34 -1.89
N ASP A 223 -15.84 15.55 -0.82
CA ASP A 223 -16.01 16.03 0.54
C ASP A 223 -14.80 16.84 1.04
N SER A 224 -13.61 16.61 0.48
CA SER A 224 -12.41 17.42 0.77
C SER A 224 -12.35 18.73 -0.02
N GLN A 225 -13.30 19.00 -0.93
CA GLN A 225 -13.21 20.10 -1.90
C GLN A 225 -13.04 21.47 -1.24
N GLN A 226 -13.79 21.75 -0.18
CA GLN A 226 -13.74 23.06 0.49
C GLN A 226 -12.42 23.27 1.26
N ASP A 227 -11.87 22.22 1.86
CA ASP A 227 -10.59 22.30 2.58
C ASP A 227 -9.44 22.55 1.60
N ILE A 228 -9.43 21.83 0.48
CA ILE A 228 -8.42 22.01 -0.59
C ILE A 228 -8.52 23.41 -1.20
N LYS A 229 -9.75 23.92 -1.43
CA LYS A 229 -9.96 25.31 -1.88
C LYS A 229 -9.35 26.31 -0.90
N SER A 230 -9.59 26.10 0.40
CA SER A 230 -9.12 27.01 1.45
C SER A 230 -7.59 27.06 1.49
N VAL A 231 -6.92 25.91 1.41
CA VAL A 231 -5.46 25.81 1.33
C VAL A 231 -4.90 26.47 0.08
N MET A 232 -5.48 26.18 -1.09
CA MET A 232 -5.06 26.73 -2.37
C MET A 232 -5.06 28.27 -2.35
N LEU A 233 -6.11 28.87 -1.76
CA LEU A 233 -6.23 30.33 -1.66
C LEU A 233 -5.33 30.95 -0.58
N ALA A 234 -4.95 30.18 0.44
CA ALA A 234 -4.11 30.64 1.55
C ALA A 234 -2.62 30.66 1.20
N GLN A 235 -2.09 29.60 0.56
CA GLN A 235 -0.66 29.46 0.32
C GLN A 235 -0.16 30.16 -0.95
N ARG A 236 -1.03 30.36 -1.95
CA ARG A 236 -0.78 31.15 -3.19
C ARG A 236 0.60 30.93 -3.83
N ASN A 237 0.97 29.66 -4.03
CA ASN A 237 2.16 29.28 -4.78
C ASN A 237 1.79 28.22 -5.84
N ASP A 238 2.58 28.14 -6.91
CA ASP A 238 2.35 27.24 -8.04
C ASP A 238 2.31 25.75 -7.65
N GLU A 239 3.17 25.35 -6.72
CA GLU A 239 3.27 23.95 -6.31
C GLU A 239 1.96 23.44 -5.69
N THR A 240 1.40 24.21 -4.76
CA THR A 240 0.12 23.92 -4.12
C THR A 240 -1.04 24.13 -5.10
N PHE A 241 -0.98 25.17 -5.94
CA PHE A 241 -2.04 25.48 -6.90
C PHE A 241 -2.22 24.38 -7.94
N SER A 242 -1.13 23.89 -8.54
CA SER A 242 -1.15 22.83 -9.54
C SER A 242 -1.71 21.50 -8.97
N ARG A 243 -1.31 21.14 -7.74
CA ARG A 243 -1.83 19.95 -7.04
C ARG A 243 -3.30 20.09 -6.65
N ALA A 244 -3.69 21.24 -6.10
CA ALA A 244 -5.07 21.52 -5.78
C ALA A 244 -5.94 21.46 -7.04
N THR A 245 -5.44 22.02 -8.16
CA THR A 245 -6.12 21.92 -9.45
C THR A 245 -6.29 20.47 -9.89
N ALA A 246 -5.24 19.65 -9.82
CA ALA A 246 -5.32 18.23 -10.13
C ALA A 246 -6.43 17.55 -9.30
N TYR A 247 -6.45 17.76 -7.99
CA TYR A 247 -7.49 17.25 -7.11
C TYR A 247 -8.90 17.76 -7.50
N MET A 248 -9.07 19.05 -7.78
CA MET A 248 -10.37 19.63 -8.16
C MET A 248 -10.94 19.00 -9.42
N MET A 249 -10.07 18.62 -10.35
CA MET A 249 -10.46 18.03 -11.63
C MET A 249 -10.69 16.52 -11.56
N THR A 250 -9.98 15.80 -10.68
CA THR A 250 -10.07 14.34 -10.58
C THR A 250 -11.08 13.87 -9.53
N ALA A 251 -11.12 14.50 -8.36
CA ALA A 251 -11.90 14.07 -7.19
C ALA A 251 -12.95 15.12 -6.75
N GLY A 252 -12.75 16.40 -7.09
CA GLY A 252 -13.62 17.50 -6.66
C GLY A 252 -15.01 17.54 -7.32
N GLY A 253 -15.27 16.74 -8.36
CA GLY A 253 -16.58 16.71 -9.02
C GLY A 253 -16.97 18.04 -9.68
N PRO A 254 -18.29 18.25 -9.91
CA PRO A 254 -18.80 19.50 -10.46
C PRO A 254 -18.52 20.74 -9.60
N ALA A 255 -18.35 20.57 -8.28
CA ALA A 255 -18.03 21.65 -7.34
C ALA A 255 -16.56 22.08 -7.45
N GLY A 256 -15.65 21.11 -7.62
CA GLY A 256 -14.24 21.36 -7.91
C GLY A 256 -14.07 22.13 -9.22
N ARG A 257 -14.71 21.66 -10.31
CA ARG A 257 -14.73 22.40 -11.58
C ARG A 257 -15.27 23.82 -11.43
N ALA A 258 -16.39 24.00 -10.72
CA ALA A 258 -16.97 25.32 -10.50
C ALA A 258 -15.99 26.24 -9.74
N THR A 259 -15.36 25.73 -8.69
CA THR A 259 -14.32 26.44 -7.94
C THR A 259 -13.19 26.88 -8.84
N MET A 260 -12.69 26.01 -9.74
CA MET A 260 -11.63 26.38 -10.67
C MET A 260 -12.04 27.47 -11.66
N LEU A 261 -13.31 27.53 -12.08
CA LEU A 261 -13.81 28.58 -12.99
C LEU A 261 -14.07 29.92 -12.30
N GLU A 262 -14.28 29.91 -10.98
CA GLU A 262 -14.47 31.11 -10.15
C GLU A 262 -13.14 31.82 -9.80
N ILE A 263 -12.00 31.17 -10.04
CA ILE A 263 -10.69 31.75 -9.73
C ILE A 263 -10.44 32.98 -10.61
N ASN A 264 -10.18 34.10 -9.94
CA ASN A 264 -9.67 35.29 -10.58
C ASN A 264 -8.16 35.13 -10.82
N SER A 265 -7.76 34.98 -12.09
CA SER A 265 -6.37 34.73 -12.45
C SER A 265 -5.40 35.86 -12.05
N SER A 266 -5.88 37.08 -11.79
CA SER A 266 -5.04 38.18 -11.30
C SER A 266 -4.62 38.03 -9.85
N ASP A 267 -5.26 37.15 -9.10
CA ASP A 267 -4.99 36.95 -7.66
C ASP A 267 -3.94 35.84 -7.42
N LEU A 268 -3.48 35.21 -8.51
CA LEU A 268 -2.47 34.16 -8.54
C LEU A 268 -1.06 34.75 -8.71
N ASP A 269 -0.03 34.04 -8.26
CA ASP A 269 1.33 34.33 -8.66
C ASP A 269 1.54 34.09 -10.17
N ALA A 270 2.64 34.62 -10.72
CA ALA A 270 2.87 34.59 -12.17
C ALA A 270 2.95 33.17 -12.76
N GLU A 271 3.49 32.21 -12.02
CA GLU A 271 3.63 30.83 -12.47
C GLU A 271 2.29 30.10 -12.42
N SER A 272 1.56 30.22 -11.31
CA SER A 272 0.18 29.74 -11.17
C SER A 272 -0.76 30.35 -12.22
N GLN A 273 -0.62 31.64 -12.52
CA GLN A 273 -1.42 32.33 -13.54
C GLN A 273 -1.16 31.74 -14.93
N HIS A 274 0.11 31.57 -15.29
CA HIS A 274 0.50 30.97 -16.57
C HIS A 274 0.00 29.52 -16.68
N TYR A 275 0.18 28.72 -15.62
CA TYR A 275 -0.35 27.36 -15.54
C TYR A 275 -1.88 27.34 -15.73
N TYR A 276 -2.60 28.16 -14.97
CA TYR A 276 -4.07 28.24 -15.02
C TYR A 276 -4.58 28.65 -16.40
N GLN A 277 -3.98 29.67 -17.04
CA GLN A 277 -4.36 30.11 -18.38
C GLN A 277 -4.22 28.99 -19.41
N ARG A 278 -3.18 28.15 -19.29
CA ARG A 278 -2.95 27.00 -20.17
C ARG A 278 -4.04 25.93 -20.04
N ILE A 279 -4.49 25.63 -18.82
CA ILE A 279 -5.43 24.52 -18.56
C ILE A 279 -6.90 24.94 -18.49
N ARG A 280 -7.19 26.25 -18.41
CA ARG A 280 -8.56 26.77 -18.31
C ARG A 280 -9.50 26.26 -19.43
N PRO A 281 -9.08 26.20 -20.71
CA PRO A 281 -9.93 25.62 -21.76
C PRO A 281 -10.34 24.18 -21.46
N ASP A 282 -9.44 23.36 -20.93
CA ASP A 282 -9.75 21.97 -20.57
C ASP A 282 -10.74 21.91 -19.40
N ILE A 283 -10.58 22.77 -18.39
CA ILE A 283 -11.53 22.90 -17.26
C ILE A 283 -12.93 23.24 -17.79
N GLU A 284 -13.04 24.18 -18.74
CA GLU A 284 -14.30 24.59 -19.35
C GLU A 284 -14.97 23.44 -20.11
N LEU A 285 -14.20 22.54 -20.73
CA LEU A 285 -14.70 21.37 -21.47
C LEU A 285 -15.12 20.20 -20.58
N VAL A 286 -14.75 20.18 -19.30
CA VAL A 286 -15.16 19.09 -18.39
C VAL A 286 -16.67 19.09 -18.17
N SER A 287 -17.31 17.98 -18.53
CA SER A 287 -18.75 17.75 -18.45
C SER A 287 -19.03 16.25 -18.35
N TYR A 288 -20.27 15.88 -18.04
CA TYR A 288 -20.66 14.46 -18.03
C TYR A 288 -20.39 13.78 -19.40
N SER A 289 -20.70 14.46 -20.50
CA SER A 289 -20.53 13.91 -21.85
C SER A 289 -19.05 13.75 -22.23
N SER A 290 -18.21 14.74 -21.92
CA SER A 290 -16.77 14.66 -22.23
C SER A 290 -16.06 13.58 -21.41
N LEU A 291 -16.36 13.48 -20.11
CA LEU A 291 -15.82 12.42 -19.24
C LEU A 291 -16.32 11.02 -19.64
N LYS A 292 -17.62 10.87 -19.93
CA LYS A 292 -18.16 9.60 -20.44
C LYS A 292 -17.49 9.17 -21.75
N ALA A 293 -17.22 10.12 -22.66
CA ALA A 293 -16.54 9.82 -23.92
C ALA A 293 -15.12 9.28 -23.69
N GLN A 294 -14.36 9.84 -22.73
CA GLN A 294 -13.03 9.34 -22.36
C GLN A 294 -13.08 7.89 -21.86
N LEU A 295 -14.15 7.50 -21.16
CA LEU A 295 -14.35 6.16 -20.61
C LEU A 295 -14.92 5.14 -21.63
N SER A 296 -15.29 5.57 -22.84
CA SER A 296 -15.92 4.71 -23.85
C SER A 296 -14.99 3.71 -24.53
N GLY A 297 -13.67 3.96 -24.49
CA GLY A 297 -12.64 3.17 -25.17
C GLY A 297 -12.23 1.88 -24.44
N PHE A 298 -12.66 1.69 -23.20
CA PHE A 298 -12.28 0.52 -22.40
C PHE A 298 -12.94 -0.78 -22.93
N PRO A 299 -12.35 -1.97 -22.67
CA PRO A 299 -12.96 -3.24 -23.07
C PRO A 299 -14.18 -3.60 -22.20
N GLY A 300 -14.90 -4.66 -22.59
CA GLY A 300 -16.01 -5.22 -21.81
C GLY A 300 -17.41 -4.86 -22.32
N ALA A 301 -18.42 -5.37 -21.64
CA ALA A 301 -19.83 -5.13 -21.97
C ALA A 301 -20.23 -3.69 -21.62
N LYS A 302 -20.76 -2.95 -22.60
CA LYS A 302 -21.20 -1.54 -22.47
C LYS A 302 -22.63 -1.35 -21.98
N SER A 303 -23.43 -2.41 -21.98
CA SER A 303 -24.82 -2.42 -21.53
C SER A 303 -25.07 -3.70 -20.73
N LEU A 304 -25.61 -3.53 -19.52
CA LEU A 304 -25.94 -4.60 -18.59
C LEU A 304 -27.27 -4.25 -17.92
N SER A 305 -28.07 -5.25 -17.57
CA SER A 305 -29.19 -5.01 -16.65
C SER A 305 -28.65 -4.66 -15.26
N ASP A 306 -29.40 -3.86 -14.50
CA ASP A 306 -29.01 -3.45 -13.14
C ASP A 306 -28.71 -4.66 -12.24
N ALA A 307 -29.46 -5.76 -12.36
CA ALA A 307 -29.22 -6.98 -11.59
C ALA A 307 -27.85 -7.62 -11.91
N ILE A 308 -27.47 -7.67 -13.19
CA ILE A 308 -26.16 -8.19 -13.60
C ILE A 308 -25.05 -7.24 -13.15
N LEU A 309 -25.24 -5.93 -13.32
CA LEU A 309 -24.27 -4.94 -12.89
C LEU A 309 -24.01 -5.01 -11.38
N LYS A 310 -25.06 -5.09 -10.55
CA LYS A 310 -24.93 -5.26 -9.09
C LYS A 310 -24.15 -6.52 -8.73
N LYS A 311 -24.41 -7.64 -9.41
CA LYS A 311 -23.65 -8.89 -9.22
C LYS A 311 -22.17 -8.71 -9.55
N ARG A 312 -21.84 -7.98 -10.63
CA ARG A 312 -20.45 -7.72 -11.02
C ARG A 312 -19.75 -6.78 -10.06
N LEU A 313 -20.40 -5.70 -9.61
CA LEU A 313 -19.85 -4.80 -8.59
C LEU A 313 -19.59 -5.54 -7.26
N ALA A 314 -20.48 -6.46 -6.87
CA ALA A 314 -20.23 -7.32 -5.70
C ALA A 314 -19.01 -8.24 -5.91
N ALA A 315 -18.87 -8.85 -7.10
CA ALA A 315 -17.70 -9.66 -7.42
C ALA A 315 -16.40 -8.83 -7.43
N MET A 316 -16.43 -7.60 -7.96
CA MET A 316 -15.32 -6.66 -7.88
C MET A 316 -14.95 -6.41 -6.41
N TYR A 317 -15.91 -6.15 -5.53
CA TYR A 317 -15.64 -5.95 -4.11
C TYR A 317 -14.94 -7.16 -3.47
N GLU A 318 -15.44 -8.38 -3.70
CA GLU A 318 -14.85 -9.61 -3.16
C GLU A 318 -13.46 -9.93 -3.77
N HIS A 319 -13.21 -9.50 -5.00
CA HIS A 319 -11.95 -9.73 -5.71
C HIS A 319 -11.06 -8.48 -5.78
N TYR A 320 -11.14 -7.61 -4.77
CA TYR A 320 -10.23 -6.46 -4.59
C TYR A 320 -10.22 -5.49 -5.78
N GLY A 321 -11.37 -5.33 -6.43
CA GLY A 321 -11.62 -4.46 -7.57
C GLY A 321 -11.30 -5.04 -8.95
N LYS A 322 -10.82 -6.29 -9.04
CA LYS A 322 -10.54 -6.92 -10.34
C LYS A 322 -11.82 -7.10 -11.15
N ASP A 323 -11.84 -6.55 -12.36
CA ASP A 323 -12.81 -6.87 -13.39
C ASP A 323 -12.30 -6.52 -14.79
N SER A 324 -12.39 -7.47 -15.71
CA SER A 324 -12.02 -7.30 -17.11
C SER A 324 -13.23 -7.26 -18.05
N ASN A 325 -14.44 -7.40 -17.51
CA ASN A 325 -15.63 -7.69 -18.30
C ASN A 325 -16.65 -6.55 -18.33
N THR A 326 -16.58 -5.59 -17.41
CA THR A 326 -17.50 -4.45 -17.35
C THR A 326 -16.81 -3.23 -17.92
N ASN A 327 -17.35 -2.74 -19.03
CA ASN A 327 -16.94 -1.44 -19.53
C ASN A 327 -17.51 -0.35 -18.57
N PRO A 328 -16.75 0.70 -18.22
CA PRO A 328 -17.23 1.84 -17.44
C PRO A 328 -18.59 2.41 -17.89
N GLU A 329 -18.87 2.43 -19.19
CA GLU A 329 -20.15 2.86 -19.74
C GLU A 329 -21.34 2.05 -19.22
N ALA A 330 -21.18 0.76 -18.93
CA ALA A 330 -22.28 -0.04 -18.36
C ALA A 330 -22.69 0.49 -16.98
N VAL A 331 -21.72 0.96 -16.19
CA VAL A 331 -21.99 1.62 -14.91
C VAL A 331 -22.72 2.95 -15.14
N LEU A 332 -22.19 3.78 -16.04
CA LEU A 332 -22.74 5.12 -16.33
C LEU A 332 -24.13 5.09 -16.98
N ASN A 333 -24.43 4.07 -17.79
CA ASN A 333 -25.71 3.88 -18.49
C ASN A 333 -26.76 3.18 -17.64
N SER A 334 -26.40 2.63 -16.48
CA SER A 334 -27.34 1.93 -15.60
C SER A 334 -28.43 2.86 -15.05
N THR A 335 -29.55 2.25 -14.65
CA THR A 335 -30.66 2.95 -13.98
C THR A 335 -30.49 3.01 -12.46
N ILE A 336 -29.43 2.41 -11.92
CA ILE A 336 -29.06 2.47 -10.51
C ILE A 336 -28.81 3.94 -10.12
N PRO A 337 -29.33 4.42 -8.97
CA PRO A 337 -29.06 5.75 -8.48
C PRO A 337 -27.56 6.03 -8.42
N ALA A 338 -27.12 7.17 -8.96
CA ALA A 338 -25.71 7.51 -9.02
C ALA A 338 -25.05 7.58 -7.63
N SER A 339 -25.79 7.92 -6.57
CA SER A 339 -25.30 7.91 -5.19
C SER A 339 -24.97 6.49 -4.70
N GLU A 340 -25.82 5.51 -5.02
CA GLU A 340 -25.60 4.09 -4.69
C GLU A 340 -24.36 3.56 -5.42
N LEU A 341 -24.17 3.94 -6.69
CA LEU A 341 -22.98 3.59 -7.47
C LEU A 341 -21.71 4.23 -6.89
N ILE A 342 -21.72 5.52 -6.56
CA ILE A 342 -20.57 6.22 -5.98
C ILE A 342 -20.16 5.57 -4.66
N GLN A 343 -21.11 5.29 -3.76
CA GLN A 343 -20.81 4.63 -2.48
C GLN A 343 -20.24 3.22 -2.69
N THR A 344 -20.78 2.47 -3.64
CA THR A 344 -20.31 1.12 -3.94
C THR A 344 -18.91 1.13 -4.56
N LEU A 345 -18.66 1.99 -5.54
CA LEU A 345 -17.35 2.14 -6.19
C LEU A 345 -16.29 2.67 -5.21
N SER A 346 -16.65 3.57 -4.30
CA SER A 346 -15.71 4.07 -3.28
C SER A 346 -15.24 2.97 -2.34
N ARG A 347 -16.15 2.05 -1.94
CA ARG A 347 -15.80 0.86 -1.17
C ARG A 347 -14.94 -0.12 -1.97
N ILE A 348 -15.24 -0.33 -3.24
CA ILE A 348 -14.42 -1.18 -4.13
C ILE A 348 -13.01 -0.58 -4.27
N ARG A 349 -12.90 0.73 -4.53
CA ARG A 349 -11.63 1.46 -4.63
C ARG A 349 -10.76 1.26 -3.39
N ALA A 350 -11.33 1.41 -2.20
CA ALA A 350 -10.59 1.16 -0.95
C ALA A 350 -9.98 -0.25 -0.91
N ARG A 351 -10.70 -1.26 -1.43
CA ARG A 351 -10.19 -2.64 -1.52
C ARG A 351 -9.14 -2.84 -2.61
N MET A 352 -9.08 -2.00 -3.63
CA MET A 352 -8.04 -2.09 -4.66
C MET A 352 -6.64 -1.88 -4.06
N PHE A 353 -6.52 -1.05 -3.04
CA PHE A 353 -5.25 -0.78 -2.36
C PHE A 353 -4.67 -1.97 -1.57
N TYR A 354 -5.42 -3.07 -1.39
CA TYR A 354 -4.83 -4.32 -0.90
C TYR A 354 -3.93 -5.02 -1.93
N ARG A 355 -4.01 -4.64 -3.22
CA ARG A 355 -3.18 -5.19 -4.29
C ARG A 355 -1.99 -4.27 -4.55
N LEU A 356 -0.79 -4.67 -4.12
CA LEU A 356 0.44 -3.90 -4.33
C LEU A 356 0.98 -4.04 -5.77
N SER A 357 0.28 -3.53 -6.77
CA SER A 357 0.66 -3.61 -8.19
C SER A 357 0.29 -2.37 -9.00
N ASP A 358 0.96 -2.17 -10.14
CA ASP A 358 0.63 -1.09 -11.10
C ASP A 358 -0.79 -1.25 -11.68
N GLU A 359 -1.20 -2.50 -11.92
CA GLU A 359 -2.57 -2.83 -12.35
C GLU A 359 -3.61 -2.28 -11.37
N ALA A 360 -3.36 -2.39 -10.07
CA ALA A 360 -4.28 -1.88 -9.05
C ALA A 360 -4.37 -0.36 -9.05
N LEU A 361 -3.26 0.35 -9.31
CA LEU A 361 -3.28 1.80 -9.45
C LEU A 361 -4.09 2.23 -10.68
N GLY A 362 -3.91 1.55 -11.81
CA GLY A 362 -4.74 1.79 -13.01
C GLY A 362 -6.22 1.54 -12.77
N ASP A 363 -6.58 0.48 -12.04
CA ASP A 363 -7.96 0.19 -11.65
C ASP A 363 -8.55 1.29 -10.75
N VAL A 364 -7.75 1.84 -9.83
CA VAL A 364 -8.13 2.97 -8.96
C VAL A 364 -8.39 4.23 -9.80
N GLU A 365 -7.52 4.55 -10.75
CA GLU A 365 -7.70 5.71 -11.64
C GLU A 365 -8.99 5.62 -12.45
N ILE A 366 -9.26 4.46 -13.06
CA ILE A 366 -10.51 4.20 -13.80
C ILE A 366 -11.72 4.35 -12.86
N THR A 367 -11.64 3.79 -11.66
CA THR A 367 -12.72 3.87 -10.68
C THR A 367 -12.98 5.31 -10.23
N ASN A 368 -11.92 6.09 -9.99
CA ASN A 368 -12.02 7.52 -9.69
C ASN A 368 -12.66 8.30 -10.85
N ALA A 369 -12.27 8.02 -12.09
CA ALA A 369 -12.87 8.64 -13.26
C ALA A 369 -14.38 8.33 -13.38
N ILE A 370 -14.80 7.09 -13.10
CA ILE A 370 -16.22 6.70 -13.06
C ILE A 370 -16.95 7.46 -11.95
N ILE A 371 -16.41 7.49 -10.73
CA ILE A 371 -16.99 8.20 -9.57
C ILE A 371 -17.18 9.68 -9.91
N ASN A 372 -16.13 10.33 -10.42
CA ASN A 372 -16.17 11.74 -10.82
C ASN A 372 -17.26 11.98 -11.89
N THR A 373 -17.31 11.13 -12.92
CA THR A 373 -18.35 11.20 -13.97
C THR A 373 -19.76 11.06 -13.39
N LEU A 374 -19.98 10.18 -12.42
CA LEU A 374 -21.28 10.01 -11.76
C LEU A 374 -21.70 11.25 -10.97
N HIS A 375 -20.78 11.98 -10.35
CA HIS A 375 -21.10 13.26 -9.71
C HIS A 375 -21.62 14.30 -10.72
N PHE A 376 -21.05 14.35 -11.94
CA PHE A 376 -21.59 15.19 -13.01
C PHE A 376 -22.98 14.75 -13.48
N LYS A 377 -23.28 13.44 -13.47
CA LYS A 377 -24.64 12.91 -13.76
C LYS A 377 -25.66 13.40 -12.72
N GLN A 378 -25.34 13.32 -11.43
CA GLN A 378 -26.24 13.75 -10.34
C GLN A 378 -26.66 15.22 -10.42
N LYS A 379 -25.72 16.11 -10.74
CA LYS A 379 -26.00 17.55 -10.85
C LYS A 379 -27.06 17.86 -11.92
N ASN A 380 -27.05 17.10 -13.02
CA ASN A 380 -28.00 17.27 -14.12
C ASN A 380 -29.38 16.67 -13.83
N SER A 381 -29.52 15.84 -12.79
CA SER A 381 -30.78 15.18 -12.42
C SER A 381 -31.59 15.94 -11.35
N LYS A 382 -31.13 17.11 -10.87
CA LYS A 382 -31.92 17.89 -9.91
C LYS A 382 -33.22 18.39 -10.57
N PRO A 383 -34.39 18.14 -9.97
CA PRO A 383 -35.69 18.41 -10.57
C PRO A 383 -35.90 19.93 -10.71
N GLY A 384 -36.18 20.40 -11.94
CA GLY A 384 -36.54 21.80 -12.22
C GLY A 384 -35.84 22.45 -13.40
N GLN A 385 -34.83 21.81 -14.00
CA GLN A 385 -34.26 22.26 -15.28
C GLN A 385 -34.54 21.23 -16.37
N PRO A 386 -35.29 21.58 -17.44
CA PRO A 386 -35.43 20.69 -18.59
C PRO A 386 -34.04 20.49 -19.21
N GLY A 387 -33.59 19.23 -19.25
CA GLY A 387 -32.34 18.86 -19.90
C GLY A 387 -32.35 19.31 -21.35
N ARG A 388 -31.32 20.06 -21.74
CA ARG A 388 -31.06 20.44 -23.13
C ARG A 388 -30.31 19.34 -23.86
#